data_AF-A0A6P0V4I0-F1
#
_entry.id   AF-A0A6P0V4I0-F1
#
_cell.length_a   1.000
_cell.length_b   1.000
_cell.length_c   1.000
_cell.angle_alpha   90.00
_cell.angle_beta   90.00
_cell.angle_gamma   90.00
#
_symmetry.space_group_name_H-M   'P 1'
#
loop_
_entity.id
_entity.type
_entity.pdbx_description
1 polymer ?
#
loop_
_entity_poly.entity_id
_entity_poly.type
_entity_poly.pdbx_seq_one_letter_code
_entity_poly.pdbx_strand_id
1 'polypeptide(L)'
;MDLTTFKSEDGIEILINTETGESFCSVSGYARMSGKAKSSIHDRLKTVQKEEENSAKIPTSKGTRTVRLVTEDLITDWIVDDNPKIAKQLLKAGVRMFLHKLAGYQVTSTAIQKPLSTIELFEQSLAIAKQHEQRLANLEEENFALKQQLTEQQHLLEAVDMETQANATELERFKNGHGYWYSIAGYCNLKGVKESIQWMKSQGRKASALCRQKGISPQKVNDPRFGVVGTYPDSILEELVW
;
A
#
# COMPACT_ATOMS: atom_id res chain seq x y z
N MET A 1 0.33 6.07 40.20
CA MET A 1 1.54 6.84 39.91
C MET A 1 2.16 6.26 38.66
N ASP A 2 2.10 7.01 37.56
CA ASP A 2 2.88 6.73 36.36
C ASP A 2 4.25 7.38 36.53
N LEU A 3 5.31 6.55 36.65
CA LEU A 3 6.64 7.00 37.04
C LEU A 3 7.64 6.73 35.92
N THR A 4 8.35 7.78 35.49
CA THR A 4 9.46 7.66 34.53
C THR A 4 10.80 7.79 35.27
N THR A 5 11.74 6.88 34.96
CA THR A 5 13.09 6.89 35.56
C THR A 5 14.03 7.78 34.74
N PHE A 6 14.74 8.68 35.41
CA PHE A 6 15.75 9.55 34.83
C PHE A 6 17.10 9.31 35.50
N LYS A 7 18.15 9.23 34.67
CA LYS A 7 19.53 9.09 35.12
C LYS A 7 20.39 10.13 34.42
N SER A 8 21.07 10.96 35.19
CA SER A 8 22.07 11.89 34.68
C SER A 8 23.41 11.19 34.51
N GLU A 9 24.22 11.64 33.55
CA GLU A 9 25.64 11.27 33.41
C GLU A 9 26.43 11.58 34.70
N ASP A 10 25.99 12.58 35.46
CA ASP A 10 26.58 12.98 36.75
C ASP A 10 26.22 12.04 37.93
N GLY A 11 25.47 10.97 37.68
CA GLY A 11 25.13 9.96 38.70
C GLY A 11 23.89 10.25 39.54
N ILE A 12 23.11 11.28 39.18
CA ILE A 12 21.79 11.57 39.77
C ILE A 12 20.75 10.62 39.18
N GLU A 13 19.94 9.98 40.03
CA GLU A 13 18.88 9.07 39.60
C GLU A 13 17.56 9.38 40.31
N ILE A 14 16.60 9.90 39.56
CA ILE A 14 15.28 10.29 40.07
C ILE A 14 14.15 9.60 39.28
N LEU A 15 12.98 9.57 39.88
CA LEU A 15 11.71 9.11 39.34
C LEU A 15 10.77 10.32 39.34
N ILE A 16 10.10 10.59 38.23
CA ILE A 16 9.15 11.70 38.12
C ILE A 16 7.76 11.14 37.88
N ASN A 17 6.78 11.60 38.64
CA ASN A 17 5.37 11.40 38.35
C ASN A 17 4.95 12.30 37.20
N THR A 18 4.57 11.73 36.07
CA THR A 18 4.22 12.45 34.84
C THR A 18 2.91 13.22 34.95
N GLU A 19 2.05 12.87 35.90
CA GLU A 19 0.77 13.53 36.15
C GLU A 19 0.90 14.72 37.11
N THR A 20 1.64 14.54 38.22
CA THR A 20 1.75 15.57 39.29
C THR A 20 3.02 16.41 39.20
N GLY A 21 4.05 15.92 38.50
CA GLY A 21 5.38 16.53 38.44
C GLY A 21 6.26 16.27 39.67
N GLU A 22 5.76 15.53 40.66
CA GLU A 22 6.51 15.21 41.89
C GLU A 22 7.70 14.31 41.59
N SER A 23 8.80 14.57 42.31
CA SER A 23 10.06 13.85 42.15
C SER A 23 10.35 12.93 43.33
N PHE A 24 10.87 11.74 43.02
CA PHE A 24 11.18 10.69 43.97
C PHE A 24 12.51 10.03 43.63
N CYS A 25 13.04 9.23 44.56
CA CYS A 25 14.13 8.30 44.31
C CYS A 25 13.68 6.89 44.71
N SER A 26 14.07 5.87 43.96
CA SER A 26 14.00 4.50 44.51
C SER A 26 15.07 4.36 45.61
N VAL A 27 14.84 3.48 46.60
CA VAL A 27 15.87 3.15 47.60
C VAL A 27 17.20 2.76 46.96
N SER A 28 17.14 2.06 45.83
CA SER A 28 18.34 1.66 45.09
C SER A 28 19.03 2.83 44.38
N GLY A 29 18.26 3.77 43.82
CA GLY A 29 18.79 4.99 43.20
C GLY A 29 19.43 5.89 44.24
N TYR A 30 18.75 6.11 45.36
CA TYR A 30 19.29 6.88 46.48
C TYR A 30 20.59 6.26 47.02
N ALA A 31 20.65 4.94 47.20
CA ALA A 31 21.89 4.25 47.63
C ALA A 31 23.08 4.50 46.70
N ARG A 32 22.84 4.54 45.37
CA ARG A 32 23.89 4.84 44.39
C ARG A 32 24.34 6.30 44.49
N MET A 33 23.40 7.24 44.65
CA MET A 33 23.69 8.65 44.79
C MET A 33 24.43 8.98 46.09
N SER A 34 23.98 8.40 47.20
CA SER A 34 24.51 8.69 48.53
C SER A 34 25.75 7.88 48.90
N GLY A 35 26.00 6.77 48.20
CA GLY A 35 27.05 5.80 48.57
C GLY A 35 26.72 4.98 49.83
N LYS A 36 25.51 5.11 50.39
CA LYS A 36 25.08 4.36 51.57
C LYS A 36 24.52 2.98 51.19
N ALA A 37 24.55 2.05 52.13
CA ALA A 37 23.94 0.74 51.95
C ALA A 37 22.40 0.85 51.86
N LYS A 38 21.79 0.02 50.99
CA LYS A 38 20.32 -0.04 50.82
C LYS A 38 19.59 -0.37 52.14
N SER A 39 20.19 -1.22 52.97
CA SER A 39 19.65 -1.58 54.30
C SER A 39 19.52 -0.35 55.20
N SER A 40 20.55 0.49 55.27
CA SER A 40 20.54 1.73 56.06
C SER A 40 19.42 2.68 55.62
N ILE A 41 19.19 2.80 54.32
CA ILE A 41 18.11 3.64 53.78
C ILE A 41 16.74 3.04 54.10
N HIS A 42 16.59 1.72 53.97
CA HIS A 42 15.38 1.02 54.39
C HIS A 42 15.07 1.24 55.86
N ASP A 43 16.08 1.22 56.72
CA ASP A 43 15.91 1.44 58.16
C ASP A 43 15.52 2.88 58.48
N ARG A 44 16.14 3.88 57.82
CA ARG A 44 15.71 5.29 57.91
C ARG A 44 14.26 5.48 57.47
N LEU A 45 13.84 4.81 56.38
CA LEU A 45 12.45 4.88 55.92
C LEU A 45 11.45 4.19 56.87
N LYS A 46 11.88 3.37 57.83
CA LYS A 46 10.97 2.82 58.87
C LYS A 46 10.66 3.84 59.97
N THR A 47 11.53 4.82 60.16
CA THR A 47 11.39 5.85 61.20
C THR A 47 10.67 7.11 60.71
N VAL A 48 10.44 7.22 59.40
CA VAL A 48 9.66 8.30 58.79
C VAL A 48 8.17 8.07 59.03
N GLN A 49 7.39 9.15 59.22
CA GLN A 49 5.96 9.08 59.46
C GLN A 49 5.24 8.46 58.24
N LYS A 50 4.18 7.66 58.51
CA LYS A 50 3.44 6.89 57.47
C LYS A 50 2.86 7.75 56.33
N GLU A 51 2.65 9.04 56.54
CA GLU A 51 2.07 9.96 55.55
C GLU A 51 3.06 10.31 54.43
N GLU A 52 4.37 10.20 54.66
CA GLU A 52 5.43 10.41 53.66
C GLU A 52 5.86 9.09 52.98
N GLU A 53 5.26 7.96 53.37
CA GLU A 53 5.67 6.64 52.91
C GLU A 53 5.07 6.33 51.52
N ASN A 54 5.67 6.92 50.49
CA ASN A 54 5.25 6.69 49.11
C ASN A 54 5.81 5.37 48.58
N SER A 55 4.94 4.51 48.06
CA SER A 55 5.33 3.27 47.37
C SER A 55 4.66 3.20 46.02
N ALA A 56 5.38 2.69 45.02
CA ALA A 56 4.89 2.58 43.66
C ALA A 56 5.20 1.21 43.06
N LYS A 57 4.33 0.75 42.17
CA LYS A 57 4.57 -0.45 41.37
C LYS A 57 5.38 -0.06 40.14
N ILE A 58 6.64 -0.49 40.08
CA ILE A 58 7.53 -0.23 38.94
C ILE A 58 7.71 -1.53 38.15
N PRO A 59 7.55 -1.52 36.80
CA PRO A 59 7.88 -2.66 35.96
C PRO A 59 9.39 -2.90 35.98
N THR A 60 9.80 -4.12 36.30
CA THR A 60 11.21 -4.54 36.26
C THR A 60 11.39 -5.69 35.26
N SER A 61 12.63 -5.99 34.87
CA SER A 61 12.96 -7.11 33.98
C SER A 61 12.50 -8.49 34.49
N LYS A 62 12.12 -8.58 35.77
CA LYS A 62 11.59 -9.80 36.41
C LYS A 62 10.11 -9.65 36.82
N GLY A 63 9.38 -8.70 36.23
CA GLY A 63 7.98 -8.41 36.53
C GLY A 63 7.77 -7.15 37.37
N THR A 64 6.51 -6.82 37.65
CA THR A 64 6.13 -5.63 38.43
C THR A 64 6.45 -5.83 39.90
N ARG A 65 7.22 -4.90 40.49
CA ARG A 65 7.55 -4.91 41.92
C ARG A 65 7.09 -3.62 42.58
N THR A 66 6.52 -3.75 43.78
CA THR A 66 6.28 -2.59 44.65
C THR A 66 7.60 -2.16 45.25
N VAL A 67 7.98 -0.90 45.04
CA VAL A 67 9.17 -0.29 45.63
C VAL A 67 8.76 0.85 46.55
N ARG A 68 9.47 0.98 47.68
CA ARG A 68 9.42 2.21 48.49
C ARG A 68 10.20 3.31 47.78
N LEU A 69 9.67 4.51 47.87
CA LEU A 69 10.24 5.73 47.32
C LEU A 69 10.76 6.60 48.45
N VAL A 70 11.83 7.34 48.17
CA VAL A 70 12.33 8.45 48.97
C VAL A 70 11.78 9.72 48.32
N THR A 71 11.03 10.52 49.05
CA THR A 71 10.40 11.77 48.57
C THR A 71 11.43 12.88 48.37
N GLU A 72 11.06 13.95 47.68
CA GLU A 72 11.93 15.11 47.49
C GLU A 72 12.43 15.70 48.80
N ASP A 73 11.56 15.84 49.81
CA ASP A 73 11.91 16.35 51.14
C ASP A 73 12.99 15.48 51.81
N LEU A 74 12.77 14.16 51.82
CA LEU A 74 13.73 13.21 52.38
C LEU A 74 15.04 13.19 51.59
N ILE A 75 14.98 13.35 50.27
CA ILE A 75 16.18 13.46 49.44
C ILE A 75 16.96 14.70 49.86
N THR A 76 16.31 15.86 49.96
CA THR A 76 16.98 17.12 50.31
C THR A 76 17.56 17.09 51.71
N ASP A 77 16.88 16.48 52.67
CA ASP A 77 17.35 16.38 54.05
C ASP A 77 18.55 15.44 54.17
N TRP A 78 18.44 14.24 53.61
CA TRP A 78 19.43 13.21 53.86
C TRP A 78 20.69 13.37 53.00
N ILE A 79 20.54 13.85 51.76
CA ILE A 79 21.68 13.87 50.81
C ILE A 79 22.75 14.89 51.18
N VAL A 80 22.37 15.94 51.92
CA VAL A 80 23.29 16.98 52.40
C VAL A 80 24.36 16.36 53.30
N ASP A 81 23.97 15.45 54.17
CA ASP A 81 24.88 14.73 55.06
C ASP A 81 25.51 13.52 54.39
N ASP A 82 24.73 12.76 53.62
CA ASP A 82 25.17 11.48 53.07
C ASP A 82 26.15 11.65 51.90
N ASN A 83 25.92 12.65 51.04
CA ASN A 83 26.82 12.98 49.94
C ASN A 83 26.74 14.48 49.56
N PRO A 84 27.52 15.34 50.23
CA PRO A 84 27.51 16.78 50.00
C PRO A 84 27.82 17.19 48.55
N LYS A 85 28.56 16.36 47.80
CA LYS A 85 28.90 16.65 46.40
C LYS A 85 27.67 16.55 45.50
N ILE A 86 26.90 15.47 45.64
CA ILE A 86 25.63 15.30 44.91
C ILE A 86 24.60 16.34 45.37
N ALA A 87 24.54 16.64 46.67
CA ALA A 87 23.67 17.69 47.20
C ALA A 87 23.92 19.05 46.51
N LYS A 88 25.19 19.45 46.37
CA LYS A 88 25.57 20.68 45.65
C LYS A 88 25.17 20.66 44.18
N GLN A 89 25.25 19.51 43.50
CA GLN A 89 24.83 19.37 42.10
C GLN A 89 23.32 19.53 41.95
N LEU A 90 22.54 18.86 42.80
CA LEU A 90 21.08 19.00 42.85
C LEU A 90 20.68 20.46 43.09
N LEU A 91 21.30 21.10 44.09
CA LEU A 91 21.05 22.51 44.40
C LEU A 91 21.39 23.42 43.22
N LYS A 92 22.53 23.23 42.57
CA LYS A 92 22.93 24.03 41.40
C LYS A 92 21.94 23.90 40.25
N ALA A 93 21.42 22.71 40.00
CA ALA A 93 20.40 22.46 38.99
C ALA A 93 19.06 23.14 39.37
N GLY A 94 18.63 22.99 40.62
CA GLY A 94 17.41 23.61 41.14
C GLY A 94 17.45 25.13 41.10
N VAL A 95 18.54 25.75 41.56
CA VAL A 95 18.73 27.22 41.51
C VAL A 95 18.66 27.73 40.08
N ARG A 96 19.34 27.07 39.14
CA ARG A 96 19.29 27.46 37.72
C ARG A 96 17.86 27.43 37.18
N MET A 97 17.13 26.34 37.45
CA MET A 97 15.75 26.20 36.99
C MET A 97 14.81 27.24 37.61
N PHE A 98 14.98 27.51 38.91
CA PHE A 98 14.19 28.51 39.62
C PHE A 98 14.44 29.92 39.07
N LEU A 99 15.71 30.30 38.86
CA LEU A 99 16.06 31.61 38.29
C LEU A 99 15.53 31.77 36.86
N HIS A 100 15.63 30.74 36.02
CA HIS A 100 15.04 30.77 34.67
C HIS A 100 13.52 30.95 34.72
N LYS A 101 12.82 30.25 35.63
CA LYS A 101 11.38 30.43 35.83
C LYS A 101 11.03 31.87 36.24
N LEU A 102 11.78 32.46 37.18
CA LEU A 102 11.57 33.85 37.61
C LEU A 102 11.79 34.86 36.49
N ALA A 103 12.80 34.63 35.65
CA ALA A 103 13.13 35.51 34.53
C ALA A 103 12.28 35.24 33.26
N GLY A 104 11.27 34.36 33.33
CA GLY A 104 10.40 34.04 32.19
C GLY A 104 11.07 33.20 31.10
N TYR A 105 12.26 32.65 31.34
CA TYR A 105 12.91 31.73 30.42
C TYR A 105 12.25 30.35 30.51
N GLN A 106 11.72 29.87 29.38
CA GLN A 106 11.34 28.47 29.23
C GLN A 106 12.59 27.68 28.84
N VAL A 107 13.20 26.98 29.81
CA VAL A 107 14.19 25.95 29.48
C VAL A 107 13.44 24.81 28.83
N THR A 108 13.50 24.72 27.51
CA THR A 108 13.12 23.51 26.79
C THR A 108 14.19 22.48 27.08
N SER A 109 13.91 21.57 28.02
CA SER A 109 14.72 20.36 28.21
C SER A 109 14.83 19.64 26.86
N THR A 110 16.04 19.49 26.35
CA THR A 110 16.32 18.71 25.13
C THR A 110 16.09 17.21 25.30
N ALA A 111 15.73 16.74 26.51
CA ALA A 111 15.33 15.36 26.78
C ALA A 111 13.87 15.06 26.40
N ILE A 112 13.09 16.08 26.04
CA ILE A 112 11.75 15.92 25.47
C ILE A 112 11.82 16.67 24.13
N GLN A 113 11.70 15.95 23.00
CA GLN A 113 11.46 16.62 21.72
C GLN A 113 10.30 17.58 21.94
N LYS A 114 10.59 18.89 21.87
CA LYS A 114 9.54 19.91 21.92
C LYS A 114 8.59 19.56 20.77
N PRO A 115 7.31 19.23 21.02
CA PRO A 115 6.37 19.15 19.92
C PRO A 115 6.45 20.49 19.20
N LEU A 116 6.55 20.46 17.86
CA LEU A 116 6.64 21.65 17.02
C LEU A 116 5.69 22.71 17.54
N SER A 117 6.17 23.95 17.66
CA SER A 117 5.27 25.05 18.01
C SER A 117 4.14 25.12 16.98
N THR A 118 2.98 25.66 17.36
CA THR A 118 1.80 25.71 16.48
C THR A 118 2.10 26.40 15.15
N ILE A 119 3.01 27.38 15.15
CA ILE A 119 3.46 28.10 13.95
C ILE A 119 4.35 27.19 13.08
N GLU A 120 5.35 26.53 13.67
CA GLU A 120 6.23 25.61 12.92
C GLU A 120 5.43 24.43 12.34
N LEU A 121 4.43 23.92 13.07
CA LEU A 121 3.54 22.86 12.58
C LEU A 121 2.72 23.32 11.38
N PHE A 122 2.27 24.57 11.40
CA PHE A 122 1.54 25.17 10.29
C PHE A 122 2.44 25.43 9.08
N GLU A 123 3.67 25.90 9.28
CA GLU A 123 4.65 26.07 8.20
C GLU A 123 5.01 24.73 7.55
N GLN A 124 5.19 23.69 8.36
CA GLN A 124 5.45 22.34 7.86
C GLN A 124 4.26 21.79 7.08
N SER A 125 3.03 21.95 7.59
CA SER A 125 1.83 21.49 6.89
C SER A 125 1.60 22.23 5.58
N LEU A 126 1.91 23.53 5.52
CA LEU A 126 1.83 24.33 4.30
C LEU A 126 2.87 23.88 3.26
N ALA A 127 4.10 23.60 3.68
CA ALA A 127 5.14 23.06 2.79
C ALA A 127 4.75 21.69 2.23
N ILE A 128 4.20 20.82 3.08
CA ILE A 128 3.68 19.51 2.70
C ILE A 128 2.53 19.65 1.71
N ALA A 129 1.56 20.53 1.97
CA ALA A 129 0.42 20.77 1.09
C ALA A 129 0.85 21.25 -0.30
N LYS A 130 1.80 22.19 -0.37
CA LYS A 130 2.36 22.68 -1.64
C LYS A 130 3.07 21.57 -2.41
N GLN A 131 3.83 20.72 -1.73
CA GLN A 131 4.49 19.58 -2.36
C GLN A 131 3.46 18.54 -2.87
N HIS A 132 2.38 18.32 -2.12
CA HIS A 132 1.30 17.44 -2.55
C HIS A 132 0.59 17.97 -3.80
N GLU A 133 0.31 19.28 -3.87
CA GLU A 133 -0.31 19.90 -5.04
C GLU A 133 0.57 19.72 -6.30
N GLN A 134 1.87 19.97 -6.18
CA GLN A 134 2.83 19.72 -7.27
C GLN A 134 2.87 18.24 -7.69
N ARG A 135 2.85 17.33 -6.71
CA ARG A 135 2.85 15.89 -6.99
C ARG A 135 1.56 15.45 -7.68
N LEU A 136 0.41 16.02 -7.29
CA LEU A 136 -0.88 15.73 -7.93
C LEU A 136 -0.88 16.20 -9.38
N ALA A 137 -0.41 17.42 -9.66
CA ALA A 137 -0.30 17.93 -11.03
C ALA A 137 0.56 17.00 -11.92
N ASN A 138 1.72 16.56 -11.43
CA ASN A 138 2.58 15.64 -12.18
C ASN A 138 1.92 14.28 -12.40
N LEU A 139 1.23 13.74 -11.38
CA LEU A 139 0.52 12.46 -11.50
C LEU A 139 -0.65 12.56 -12.49
N GLU A 140 -1.36 13.68 -12.53
CA GLU A 140 -2.44 13.91 -13.49
C GLU A 140 -1.90 13.94 -14.93
N GLU A 141 -0.77 14.58 -15.15
CA GLU A 141 -0.09 14.62 -16.45
C GLU A 141 0.39 13.23 -16.90
N GLU A 142 1.05 12.48 -16.00
CA GLU A 142 1.47 11.10 -16.27
C GLU A 142 0.27 10.18 -16.56
N ASN A 143 -0.81 10.28 -15.79
CA ASN A 143 -2.03 9.49 -16.02
C ASN A 143 -2.68 9.83 -17.36
N PHE A 144 -2.66 11.10 -17.75
CA PHE A 144 -3.17 11.52 -19.05
C PHE A 144 -2.37 10.91 -20.19
N ALA A 145 -1.04 10.95 -20.11
CA ALA A 145 -0.15 10.33 -21.10
C ALA A 145 -0.35 8.80 -21.19
N LEU A 146 -0.42 8.11 -20.04
CA LEU A 146 -0.66 6.67 -19.99
C LEU A 146 -2.00 6.27 -20.59
N LYS A 147 -3.06 7.05 -20.34
CA LYS A 147 -4.37 6.81 -20.95
C LYS A 147 -4.33 6.94 -22.48
N GLN A 148 -3.62 7.94 -23.00
CA GLN A 148 -3.45 8.07 -24.46
C GLN A 148 -2.71 6.87 -25.05
N GLN A 149 -1.60 6.46 -24.43
CA GLN A 149 -0.83 5.30 -24.87
C GLN A 149 -1.65 4.01 -24.83
N LEU A 150 -2.50 3.82 -23.81
CA LEU A 150 -3.38 2.66 -23.71
C LEU A 150 -4.41 2.62 -24.85
N THR A 151 -5.02 3.77 -25.16
CA THR A 151 -5.96 3.89 -26.29
C THR A 151 -5.28 3.55 -27.62
N GLU A 152 -4.06 4.04 -27.83
CA GLU A 152 -3.29 3.72 -29.03
C GLU A 152 -2.96 2.22 -29.13
N GLN A 153 -2.54 1.60 -28.02
CA GLN A 153 -2.32 0.16 -27.96
C GLN A 153 -3.59 -0.66 -28.24
N GLN A 154 -4.75 -0.20 -27.76
CA GLN A 154 -6.03 -0.86 -28.05
C GLN A 154 -6.35 -0.83 -29.55
N HIS A 155 -6.16 0.31 -30.21
CA HIS A 155 -6.35 0.40 -31.66
C HIS A 155 -5.38 -0.48 -32.45
N LEU A 156 -4.12 -0.56 -32.02
CA LEU A 156 -3.14 -1.45 -32.65
C LEU A 156 -3.52 -2.92 -32.47
N LEU A 157 -3.98 -3.31 -31.28
CA LEU A 157 -4.44 -4.67 -31.01
C LEU A 157 -5.64 -5.05 -31.89
N GLU A 158 -6.61 -4.15 -32.04
CA GLU A 158 -7.78 -4.37 -32.89
C GLU A 158 -7.38 -4.53 -34.37
N ALA A 159 -6.43 -3.71 -34.84
CA ALA A 159 -5.88 -3.84 -36.20
C ALA A 159 -5.19 -5.19 -36.42
N VAL A 160 -4.36 -5.63 -35.47
CA VAL A 160 -3.70 -6.94 -35.52
C VAL A 160 -4.72 -8.07 -35.49
N ASP A 161 -5.74 -8.00 -34.64
CA ASP A 161 -6.77 -9.02 -34.54
C ASP A 161 -7.54 -9.17 -35.87
N MET A 162 -7.96 -8.04 -36.47
CA MET A 162 -8.58 -8.03 -37.80
C MET A 162 -7.68 -8.65 -38.87
N GLU A 163 -6.38 -8.31 -38.88
CA GLU A 163 -5.42 -8.88 -39.83
C GLU A 163 -5.24 -10.40 -39.61
N THR A 164 -5.13 -10.85 -38.37
CA THR A 164 -5.01 -12.28 -38.06
C THR A 164 -6.25 -13.06 -38.46
N GLN A 165 -7.45 -12.49 -38.29
CA GLN A 165 -8.70 -13.09 -38.71
C GLN A 165 -8.80 -13.17 -40.25
N ALA A 166 -8.41 -12.10 -40.96
CA ALA A 166 -8.35 -12.11 -42.42
C ALA A 166 -7.38 -13.18 -42.93
N ASN A 167 -6.17 -13.24 -42.36
CA ASN A 167 -5.16 -14.22 -42.73
C ASN A 167 -5.60 -15.65 -42.41
N ALA A 168 -6.27 -15.89 -41.28
CA ALA A 168 -6.82 -17.21 -40.94
C ALA A 168 -7.86 -17.65 -41.97
N THR A 169 -8.74 -16.74 -42.38
CA THR A 169 -9.77 -16.98 -43.40
C THR A 169 -9.14 -17.34 -44.75
N GLU A 170 -8.12 -16.60 -45.18
CA GLU A 170 -7.36 -16.90 -46.40
C GLU A 170 -6.57 -18.22 -46.31
N LEU A 171 -6.02 -18.54 -45.14
CA LEU A 171 -5.35 -19.83 -44.93
C LEU A 171 -6.34 -21.00 -45.00
N GLU A 172 -7.56 -20.86 -44.47
CA GLU A 172 -8.62 -21.84 -44.64
C GLU A 172 -9.03 -22.01 -46.11
N ARG A 173 -9.18 -20.90 -46.85
CA ARG A 173 -9.39 -20.93 -48.31
C ARG A 173 -8.31 -21.73 -49.01
N PHE A 174 -7.04 -21.48 -48.67
CA PHE A 174 -5.89 -22.18 -49.26
C PHE A 174 -5.87 -23.68 -48.91
N LYS A 175 -6.08 -24.03 -47.62
CA LYS A 175 -6.10 -25.43 -47.16
C LYS A 175 -7.20 -26.26 -47.81
N ASN A 176 -8.35 -25.65 -48.14
CA ASN A 176 -9.46 -26.33 -48.80
C ASN A 176 -9.24 -26.55 -50.31
N GLY A 177 -8.14 -26.04 -50.89
CA GLY A 177 -7.68 -26.32 -52.25
C GLY A 177 -8.55 -25.79 -53.40
N HIS A 178 -9.81 -25.44 -53.13
CA HIS A 178 -10.80 -25.03 -54.13
C HIS A 178 -11.70 -23.86 -53.69
N GLY A 179 -11.36 -23.13 -52.62
CA GLY A 179 -12.17 -21.98 -52.14
C GLY A 179 -13.44 -22.38 -51.37
N TYR A 180 -14.45 -21.51 -51.36
CA TYR A 180 -15.72 -21.79 -50.65
C TYR A 180 -16.64 -22.67 -51.48
N TRP A 181 -17.37 -23.57 -50.80
CA TRP A 181 -18.31 -24.48 -51.44
C TRP A 181 -19.74 -23.98 -51.28
N TYR A 182 -20.45 -23.80 -52.38
CA TYR A 182 -21.84 -23.34 -52.39
C TYR A 182 -22.75 -24.31 -53.11
N SER A 183 -24.00 -24.43 -52.64
CA SER A 183 -25.07 -24.95 -53.49
C SER A 183 -25.43 -23.90 -54.54
N ILE A 184 -26.05 -24.31 -55.66
CA ILE A 184 -26.49 -23.36 -56.69
C ILE A 184 -27.43 -22.30 -56.11
N ALA A 185 -28.37 -22.71 -55.25
CA ALA A 185 -29.29 -21.78 -54.59
C ALA A 185 -28.55 -20.81 -53.65
N GLY A 186 -27.57 -21.31 -52.89
CA GLY A 186 -26.73 -20.47 -52.03
C GLY A 186 -25.92 -19.44 -52.82
N TYR A 187 -25.36 -19.86 -53.96
CA TYR A 187 -24.58 -18.96 -54.82
C TYR A 187 -25.45 -17.95 -55.59
N CYS A 188 -26.65 -18.34 -56.05
CA CYS A 188 -27.63 -17.38 -56.59
C CYS A 188 -27.97 -16.29 -55.57
N ASN A 189 -28.20 -16.67 -54.31
CA ASN A 189 -28.45 -15.71 -53.24
C ASN A 189 -27.25 -14.78 -53.03
N LEU A 190 -26.03 -15.32 -53.05
CA LEU A 190 -24.79 -14.54 -52.95
C LEU A 190 -24.65 -13.52 -54.07
N LYS A 191 -25.00 -13.89 -55.31
CA LYS A 191 -24.93 -13.01 -56.50
C LYS A 191 -26.18 -12.15 -56.72
N GLY A 192 -27.22 -12.30 -55.90
CA GLY A 192 -28.50 -11.59 -56.07
C GLY A 192 -29.33 -12.06 -57.27
N VAL A 193 -29.08 -13.26 -57.80
CA VAL A 193 -29.76 -13.83 -58.97
C VAL A 193 -31.06 -14.50 -58.55
N LYS A 194 -32.18 -14.06 -59.13
CA LYS A 194 -33.51 -14.61 -58.86
C LYS A 194 -34.01 -15.40 -60.06
N GLU A 195 -33.73 -16.69 -60.04
CA GLU A 195 -34.08 -17.60 -61.13
C GLU A 195 -34.99 -18.74 -60.68
N SER A 196 -35.58 -19.44 -61.64
CA SER A 196 -36.46 -20.58 -61.34
C SER A 196 -35.68 -21.79 -60.79
N ILE A 197 -36.35 -22.64 -59.99
CA ILE A 197 -35.77 -23.89 -59.48
C ILE A 197 -35.28 -24.79 -60.63
N GLN A 198 -35.99 -24.79 -61.77
CA GLN A 198 -35.61 -25.59 -62.93
C GLN A 198 -34.32 -25.10 -63.58
N TRP A 199 -34.14 -23.78 -63.64
CA TRP A 199 -32.89 -23.17 -64.09
C TRP A 199 -31.74 -23.50 -63.13
N MET A 200 -31.96 -23.41 -61.81
CA MET A 200 -30.95 -23.79 -60.81
C MET A 200 -30.53 -25.26 -60.91
N LYS A 201 -31.50 -26.18 -61.15
CA LYS A 201 -31.19 -27.60 -61.42
C LYS A 201 -30.34 -27.77 -62.68
N SER A 202 -30.59 -26.97 -63.71
CA SER A 202 -29.77 -26.96 -64.93
C SER A 202 -28.33 -26.53 -64.64
N GLN A 203 -28.16 -25.45 -63.87
CA GLN A 203 -26.83 -24.98 -63.46
C GLN A 203 -26.10 -26.00 -62.59
N GLY A 204 -26.80 -26.70 -61.69
CA GLY A 204 -26.19 -27.77 -60.89
C GLY A 204 -25.62 -28.92 -61.73
N ARG A 205 -26.29 -29.27 -62.84
CA ARG A 205 -25.79 -30.25 -63.79
C ARG A 205 -24.54 -29.76 -64.52
N LYS A 206 -24.52 -28.48 -64.93
CA LYS A 206 -23.34 -27.85 -65.56
C LYS A 206 -22.16 -27.79 -64.58
N ALA A 207 -22.40 -27.36 -63.34
CA ALA A 207 -21.39 -27.33 -62.27
C ALA A 207 -20.79 -28.72 -62.00
N SER A 208 -21.65 -29.75 -61.91
CA SER A 208 -21.22 -31.14 -61.77
C SER A 208 -20.36 -31.63 -62.93
N ALA A 209 -20.72 -31.27 -64.17
CA ALA A 209 -19.95 -31.64 -65.35
C ALA A 209 -18.57 -30.96 -65.36
N LEU A 210 -18.52 -29.66 -65.03
CA LEU A 210 -17.29 -28.88 -64.98
C LEU A 210 -16.35 -29.37 -63.86
N CYS A 211 -16.88 -29.71 -62.68
CA CYS A 211 -16.09 -30.34 -61.61
C CYS A 211 -15.41 -31.63 -62.09
N ARG A 212 -16.17 -32.52 -62.74
CA ARG A 212 -15.63 -33.78 -63.28
C ARG A 212 -14.56 -33.56 -64.33
N GLN A 213 -14.74 -32.56 -65.20
CA GLN A 213 -13.74 -32.20 -66.20
C GLN A 213 -12.42 -31.76 -65.57
N LYS A 214 -12.49 -31.09 -64.41
CA LYS A 214 -11.31 -30.60 -63.67
C LYS A 214 -10.80 -31.58 -62.60
N GLY A 215 -11.32 -32.81 -62.56
CA GLY A 215 -10.92 -33.83 -61.58
C GLY A 215 -11.37 -33.55 -60.14
N ILE A 216 -12.32 -32.63 -59.94
CA ILE A 216 -12.87 -32.26 -58.64
C ILE A 216 -14.14 -33.08 -58.37
N SER A 217 -14.28 -33.63 -57.17
CA SER A 217 -15.47 -34.36 -56.75
C SER A 217 -16.47 -33.43 -56.04
N PRO A 218 -17.69 -33.23 -56.57
CA PRO A 218 -18.72 -32.44 -55.89
C PRO A 218 -19.09 -33.02 -54.53
N GLN A 219 -19.28 -32.14 -53.54
CA GLN A 219 -19.76 -32.52 -52.22
C GLN A 219 -21.29 -32.48 -52.18
N LYS A 220 -21.88 -33.06 -51.12
CA LYS A 220 -23.33 -33.07 -50.92
C LYS A 220 -23.67 -32.61 -49.52
N VAL A 221 -24.71 -31.78 -49.40
CA VAL A 221 -25.22 -31.26 -48.14
C VAL A 221 -26.73 -31.44 -48.10
N ASN A 222 -27.30 -31.64 -46.91
CA ASN A 222 -28.74 -31.72 -46.73
C ASN A 222 -29.34 -30.31 -46.59
N ASP A 223 -30.21 -29.93 -47.50
CA ASP A 223 -30.95 -28.66 -47.49
C ASP A 223 -32.40 -28.91 -47.02
N PRO A 224 -32.92 -28.17 -46.02
CA PRO A 224 -34.27 -28.36 -45.50
C PRO A 224 -35.40 -28.19 -46.53
N ARG A 225 -35.18 -27.41 -47.60
CA ARG A 225 -36.17 -27.12 -48.64
C ARG A 225 -36.03 -28.04 -49.85
N PHE A 226 -34.79 -28.43 -50.17
CA PHE A 226 -34.48 -29.14 -51.43
C PHE A 226 -33.95 -30.56 -51.24
N GLY A 227 -33.81 -31.03 -50.00
CA GLY A 227 -33.23 -32.34 -49.68
C GLY A 227 -31.71 -32.36 -49.90
N VAL A 228 -31.15 -33.49 -50.30
CA VAL A 228 -29.70 -33.60 -50.55
C VAL A 228 -29.32 -32.88 -51.84
N VAL A 229 -28.57 -31.79 -51.72
CA VAL A 229 -28.10 -30.95 -52.84
C VAL A 229 -26.59 -31.02 -53.00
N GLY A 230 -26.11 -30.85 -54.23
CA GLY A 230 -24.69 -30.75 -54.52
C GLY A 230 -24.13 -29.38 -54.15
N THR A 231 -22.94 -29.35 -53.59
CA THR A 231 -22.13 -28.15 -53.39
C THR A 231 -20.91 -28.19 -54.31
N TYR A 232 -20.49 -27.01 -54.76
CA TYR A 232 -19.43 -26.85 -55.75
C TYR A 232 -18.52 -25.69 -55.32
N PRO A 233 -17.23 -25.75 -55.65
CA PRO A 233 -16.31 -24.68 -55.31
C PRO A 233 -16.61 -23.39 -56.09
N ASP A 234 -16.37 -22.23 -55.47
CA ASP A 234 -16.57 -20.90 -56.05
C ASP A 234 -15.88 -20.75 -57.42
N SER A 235 -14.65 -21.22 -57.54
CA SER A 235 -13.89 -21.25 -58.81
C SER A 235 -14.65 -21.93 -59.97
N ILE A 236 -15.40 -23.00 -59.70
CA ILE A 236 -16.24 -23.68 -60.71
C ILE A 236 -17.50 -22.88 -60.99
N LEU A 237 -18.09 -22.27 -59.97
CA LEU A 237 -19.32 -21.53 -60.08
C LEU A 237 -19.11 -20.20 -60.84
N GLU A 238 -17.96 -19.55 -60.70
CA GLU A 238 -17.58 -18.34 -61.46
C GLU A 238 -17.50 -18.57 -62.98
N GLU A 239 -17.23 -19.79 -63.41
CA GLU A 239 -17.17 -20.16 -64.84
C GLU A 239 -18.56 -20.41 -65.47
N LEU A 240 -19.62 -20.42 -64.66
CA LEU A 240 -20.99 -20.57 -65.14
C LEU A 240 -21.63 -19.23 -65.51
N VAL A 241 -22.64 -19.28 -66.36
CA VAL A 241 -23.49 -18.12 -66.70
C VAL A 241 -24.63 -18.02 -65.70
N TRP A 242 -24.75 -16.86 -65.05
CA TRP A 242 -25.70 -16.57 -63.97
C TRP A 242 -26.82 -15.65 -64.40
#